data_AF-A0A2E5D9M4-F1
#
_entry.id   AF-A0A2E5D9M4-F1
#
_cell.length_a   1.000
_cell.length_b   1.000
_cell.length_c   1.000
_cell.angle_alpha   90.00
_cell.angle_beta   90.00
_cell.angle_gamma   90.00
#
_symmetry.space_group_name_H-M   'P 1'
#
loop_
_entity.id
_entity.type
_entity.pdbx_description
1 polymer ?
#
loop_
_entity_poly.entity_id
_entity_poly.type
_entity_poly.pdbx_seq_one_letter_code
_entity_poly.pdbx_strand_id
1 'polypeptide(L)'
;MSWRHRSRVTRGAVFISQSSLLVVGVVAYVMHAQLGGAVWVIALASLAGILASLFMVAGWGAEEEADKALRLTEEAIRQEAKRLDSRRAEIGKVLMAYGEWMEFPDFEELHRVEWATPERSAQDAEIVALLEGQADLVLQRISEGKYWDGGQLETRLLLNDLGDFVESIARIYNPQSGQPLLETNLEELLKALNRVSLQIILLLEEVPLLDVKDWNLRQVADKVRTASKVVRKYEDLQPILNPVRYLWQGSKFLLASNPILAAGWIAGSNLVREGAKKLGKRTLDGYLLSVVRQVLGIIAWETASIYDRTNRFRDPEWVYGVELVHLISEFTLERESLRAAFSELGALALRSSYDRIFLYRCVAQHVSPKPERFIQTDLMTEERRGEIAKALNEFCCKHLEEGRGKKADKWRRELGRRLAVDMTVQEGPNEK
;
A
#
# COMPACT_ATOMS: atom_id res chain seq x y z
N MET A 1 -23.82 35.20 -1.30
CA MET A 1 -24.13 35.84 -2.60
C MET A 1 -23.47 37.22 -2.61
N SER A 2 -22.34 37.39 -3.29
CA SER A 2 -21.81 38.71 -3.62
C SER A 2 -21.55 38.77 -5.12
N TRP A 3 -22.28 39.67 -5.76
CA TRP A 3 -22.18 39.96 -7.19
C TRP A 3 -20.79 40.54 -7.50
N ARG A 4 -19.91 39.74 -8.10
CA ARG A 4 -18.84 40.26 -8.95
C ARG A 4 -19.36 40.29 -10.39
N HIS A 5 -20.09 41.33 -10.73
CA HIS A 5 -20.33 41.66 -12.14
C HIS A 5 -19.01 42.22 -12.70
N ARG A 6 -18.09 41.33 -13.09
CA ARG A 6 -16.94 41.71 -13.93
C ARG A 6 -17.50 41.97 -15.32
N SER A 7 -17.36 43.20 -15.82
CA SER A 7 -17.65 43.53 -17.21
C SER A 7 -16.81 42.61 -18.09
N ARG A 8 -17.47 41.81 -18.93
CA ARG A 8 -16.80 41.01 -19.97
C ARG A 8 -16.34 41.97 -21.06
N VAL A 9 -15.20 42.62 -20.86
CA VAL A 9 -14.50 43.30 -21.95
C VAL A 9 -14.01 42.19 -22.87
N THR A 10 -14.63 42.06 -24.04
CA THR A 10 -14.25 41.03 -25.02
C THR A 10 -12.89 41.36 -25.62
N ARG A 11 -12.13 40.35 -26.08
CA ARG A 11 -10.84 40.56 -26.78
C ARG A 11 -10.99 41.60 -27.90
N GLY A 12 -12.12 41.59 -28.61
CA GLY A 12 -12.45 42.59 -29.63
C GLY A 12 -12.52 44.03 -29.10
N ALA A 13 -13.09 44.26 -27.93
CA ALA A 13 -13.13 45.59 -27.31
C ALA A 13 -11.74 46.10 -26.87
N VAL A 14 -10.85 45.20 -26.43
CA VAL A 14 -9.46 45.54 -26.11
C VAL A 14 -8.68 45.93 -27.36
N PHE A 15 -8.84 45.19 -28.47
CA PHE A 15 -8.21 45.52 -29.75
C PHE A 15 -8.70 46.86 -30.33
N ILE A 16 -10.00 47.15 -30.22
CA ILE A 16 -10.57 48.43 -30.65
C ILE A 16 -10.02 49.58 -29.80
N SER A 17 -9.90 49.39 -28.49
CA SER A 17 -9.29 50.37 -27.58
C SER A 17 -7.81 50.64 -27.89
N GLN A 18 -7.01 49.58 -28.10
CA GLN A 18 -5.61 49.68 -28.49
C GLN A 18 -5.44 50.41 -29.82
N SER A 19 -6.27 50.09 -30.81
CA SER A 19 -6.27 50.76 -32.11
C SER A 19 -6.61 52.23 -31.99
N SER A 20 -7.57 52.58 -31.12
CA SER A 20 -7.98 53.97 -30.87
C SER A 20 -6.88 54.77 -30.18
N LEU A 21 -6.21 54.19 -29.16
CA LEU A 21 -5.08 54.81 -28.47
C LEU A 21 -3.88 55.00 -29.41
N LEU A 22 -3.64 54.06 -30.32
CA LEU A 22 -2.58 54.16 -31.31
C LEU A 22 -2.86 55.27 -32.32
N VAL A 23 -4.11 55.39 -32.80
CA VAL A 23 -4.54 56.51 -33.66
C VAL A 23 -4.39 57.86 -32.94
N VAL A 24 -4.78 57.95 -31.67
CA VAL A 24 -4.61 59.18 -30.86
C VAL A 24 -3.13 59.54 -30.71
N GLY A 25 -2.25 58.55 -30.47
CA GLY A 25 -0.81 58.77 -30.41
C GLY A 25 -0.23 59.25 -31.75
N VAL A 26 -0.67 58.68 -32.88
CA VAL A 26 -0.24 59.08 -34.23
C VAL A 26 -0.72 60.49 -34.57
N VAL A 27 -1.97 60.83 -34.26
CA VAL A 27 -2.52 62.18 -34.48
C VAL A 27 -1.79 63.22 -33.64
N ALA A 28 -1.50 62.91 -32.38
CA ALA A 28 -0.73 63.80 -31.50
C ALA A 28 0.69 64.04 -32.03
N TYR A 29 1.33 63.02 -32.62
CA TYR A 29 2.64 63.14 -33.25
C TYR A 29 2.61 63.99 -34.53
N VAL A 30 1.58 63.82 -35.38
CA VAL A 30 1.42 64.63 -36.61
C VAL A 30 1.17 66.10 -36.26
N MET A 31 0.43 66.38 -35.18
CA MET A 31 0.13 67.73 -34.71
C MET A 31 1.21 68.35 -33.79
N HIS A 32 2.43 67.79 -33.76
CA HIS A 32 3.45 68.16 -32.78
C HIS A 32 3.85 69.65 -32.81
N ALA A 33 3.81 70.28 -33.98
CA ALA A 33 4.13 71.70 -34.15
C ALA A 33 3.10 72.64 -33.50
N GLN A 34 1.85 72.20 -33.34
CA GLN A 34 0.77 73.00 -32.72
C GLN A 34 0.59 72.69 -31.22
N LEU A 35 0.91 71.47 -30.80
CA LEU A 35 0.67 70.98 -29.44
C LEU A 35 1.89 71.13 -28.49
N GLY A 36 3.08 71.44 -29.03
CA GLY A 36 4.28 71.69 -28.23
C GLY A 36 4.60 70.56 -27.25
N GLY A 37 4.83 70.90 -25.98
CA GLY A 37 5.17 69.92 -24.93
C GLY A 37 4.03 68.94 -24.57
N ALA A 38 2.78 69.25 -24.90
CA ALA A 38 1.62 68.39 -24.58
C ALA A 38 1.60 67.07 -25.39
N VAL A 39 2.32 67.04 -26.51
CA VAL A 39 2.47 65.85 -27.37
C VAL A 39 3.06 64.68 -26.57
N TRP A 40 4.07 64.97 -25.74
CA TRP A 40 4.74 63.94 -24.95
C TRP A 40 3.83 63.35 -23.89
N VAL A 41 2.96 64.15 -23.29
CA VAL A 41 1.97 63.69 -22.30
C VAL A 41 0.94 62.76 -22.93
N ILE A 42 0.42 63.12 -24.11
CA ILE A 42 -0.57 62.32 -24.83
C ILE A 42 0.05 61.01 -25.35
N ALA A 43 1.28 61.07 -25.84
CA ALA A 43 2.02 59.88 -26.30
C ALA A 43 2.31 58.91 -25.15
N LEU A 44 2.77 59.41 -24.00
CA LEU A 44 3.01 58.60 -22.80
C LEU A 44 1.73 57.97 -22.25
N ALA A 45 0.63 58.74 -22.21
CA ALA A 45 -0.67 58.22 -21.76
C ALA A 45 -1.20 57.11 -22.68
N SER A 46 -1.04 57.29 -24.00
CA SER A 46 -1.46 56.29 -24.99
C SER A 46 -0.62 55.01 -24.90
N LEU A 47 0.71 55.15 -24.74
CA LEU A 47 1.62 54.02 -24.58
C LEU A 47 1.35 53.25 -23.27
N ALA A 48 1.12 53.97 -22.16
CA ALA A 48 0.77 53.37 -20.88
C ALA A 48 -0.56 52.61 -20.95
N GLY A 49 -1.56 53.15 -21.66
CA GLY A 49 -2.83 52.47 -21.90
C GLY A 49 -2.69 51.18 -22.70
N ILE A 50 -1.84 51.18 -23.74
CA ILE A 50 -1.53 49.98 -24.53
C ILE A 50 -0.79 48.94 -23.68
N LEU A 51 0.24 49.34 -22.92
CA LEU A 51 1.00 48.44 -22.04
C LEU A 51 0.12 47.82 -20.94
N ALA A 52 -0.75 48.62 -20.30
CA ALA A 52 -1.70 48.13 -19.29
C ALA A 52 -2.68 47.09 -19.90
N SER A 53 -3.13 47.31 -21.13
CA SER A 53 -4.03 46.38 -21.81
C SER A 53 -3.34 45.07 -22.24
N LEU A 54 -2.05 45.12 -22.60
CA LEU A 54 -1.25 43.92 -22.91
C LEU A 54 -1.06 43.03 -21.67
N PHE A 55 -0.86 43.63 -20.49
CA PHE A 55 -0.80 42.89 -19.22
C PHE A 55 -2.12 42.20 -18.87
N MET A 56 -3.27 42.82 -19.16
CA MET A 56 -4.58 42.17 -18.98
C MET A 56 -4.80 40.97 -19.91
N VAL A 57 -4.38 41.09 -21.18
CA VAL A 57 -4.52 40.01 -22.17
C VAL A 57 -3.58 38.83 -21.86
N ALA A 58 -2.37 39.11 -21.38
CA ALA A 58 -1.44 38.08 -20.91
C ALA A 58 -1.99 37.33 -19.68
N GLY A 59 -2.66 38.04 -18.77
CA GLY A 59 -3.36 37.44 -17.63
C GLY A 59 -4.49 36.48 -18.05
N TRP A 60 -5.25 36.82 -19.10
CA TRP A 60 -6.31 35.94 -19.62
C TRP A 60 -5.78 34.66 -20.28
N GLY A 61 -4.63 34.71 -20.96
CA GLY A 61 -4.00 33.52 -21.55
C GLY A 61 -3.55 32.52 -20.49
N ALA A 62 -2.94 33.01 -19.41
CA ALA A 62 -2.51 32.19 -18.28
C ALA A 62 -3.69 31.58 -17.49
N GLU A 63 -4.79 32.33 -17.34
CA GLU A 63 -6.02 31.86 -16.68
C GLU A 63 -6.74 30.78 -17.51
N GLU A 64 -6.72 30.90 -18.84
CA GLU A 64 -7.32 29.93 -19.78
C GLU A 64 -6.50 28.63 -19.93
N GLU A 65 -5.16 28.71 -19.84
CA GLU A 65 -4.28 27.53 -19.76
C GLU A 65 -4.37 26.83 -18.40
N ALA A 66 -4.46 27.59 -17.30
CA ALA A 66 -4.68 27.03 -15.97
C ALA A 66 -6.03 26.31 -15.88
N ASP A 67 -7.10 26.88 -16.46
CA ASP A 67 -8.44 26.26 -16.47
C ASP A 67 -8.47 24.99 -17.34
N LYS A 68 -7.75 24.96 -18.47
CA LYS A 68 -7.57 23.75 -19.28
C LYS A 68 -6.76 22.67 -18.55
N ALA A 69 -5.68 23.05 -17.88
CA ALA A 69 -4.88 22.12 -17.08
C ALA A 69 -5.71 21.55 -15.92
N LEU A 70 -6.53 22.37 -15.27
CA LEU A 70 -7.46 21.96 -14.21
C LEU A 70 -8.50 20.96 -14.72
N ARG A 71 -9.13 21.22 -15.87
CA ARG A 71 -10.11 20.30 -16.48
C ARG A 71 -9.48 18.97 -16.89
N LEU A 72 -8.28 18.99 -17.47
CA LEU A 72 -7.54 17.77 -17.80
C LEU A 72 -7.19 16.97 -16.54
N THR A 73 -6.81 17.64 -15.44
CA THR A 73 -6.59 16.95 -14.16
C THR A 73 -7.89 16.42 -13.56
N GLU A 74 -9.00 17.15 -13.67
CA GLU A 74 -10.31 16.73 -13.17
C GLU A 74 -10.83 15.51 -13.94
N GLU A 75 -10.68 15.49 -15.26
CA GLU A 75 -11.03 14.35 -16.11
C GLU A 75 -10.18 13.12 -15.82
N ALA A 76 -8.85 13.29 -15.66
CA ALA A 76 -7.96 12.21 -15.26
C ALA A 76 -8.32 11.65 -13.86
N ILE A 77 -8.62 12.52 -12.90
CA ILE A 77 -9.08 12.13 -11.55
C ILE A 77 -10.42 11.38 -11.66
N ARG A 78 -11.33 11.82 -12.52
CA ARG A 78 -12.65 11.19 -12.69
C ARG A 78 -12.57 9.83 -13.37
N GLN A 79 -11.67 9.67 -14.34
CA GLN A 79 -11.41 8.38 -14.98
C GLN A 79 -10.77 7.41 -13.99
N GLU A 80 -9.79 7.87 -13.20
CA GLU A 80 -9.17 7.04 -12.17
C GLU A 80 -10.18 6.69 -11.06
N ALA A 81 -11.00 7.64 -10.62
CA ALA A 81 -12.08 7.39 -9.66
C ALA A 81 -13.07 6.31 -10.15
N LYS A 82 -13.46 6.35 -11.44
CA LYS A 82 -14.30 5.30 -12.05
C LYS A 82 -13.61 3.94 -12.08
N ARG A 83 -12.32 3.89 -12.45
CA ARG A 83 -11.51 2.66 -12.45
C ARG A 83 -11.40 2.09 -11.03
N LEU A 84 -11.19 2.95 -10.05
CA LEU A 84 -11.13 2.59 -8.64
C LEU A 84 -12.50 2.09 -8.13
N ASP A 85 -13.60 2.71 -8.53
CA ASP A 85 -14.96 2.26 -8.17
C ASP A 85 -15.30 0.90 -8.78
N SER A 86 -14.92 0.64 -10.05
CA SER A 86 -15.09 -0.68 -10.65
C SER A 86 -14.23 -1.74 -9.96
N ARG A 87 -12.98 -1.39 -9.62
CA ARG A 87 -12.08 -2.27 -8.85
C ARG A 87 -12.65 -2.53 -7.46
N ARG A 88 -13.25 -1.53 -6.80
CA ARG A 88 -13.93 -1.69 -5.51
C ARG A 88 -15.10 -2.66 -5.60
N ALA A 89 -15.90 -2.60 -6.65
CA ALA A 89 -17.03 -3.51 -6.82
C ALA A 89 -16.57 -4.95 -7.07
N GLU A 90 -15.49 -5.13 -7.81
CA GLU A 90 -14.83 -6.43 -8.06
C GLU A 90 -14.26 -6.99 -6.75
N ILE A 91 -13.41 -6.22 -6.07
CA ILE A 91 -12.84 -6.55 -4.75
C ILE A 91 -13.96 -6.77 -3.73
N GLY A 92 -15.04 -6.01 -3.77
CA GLY A 92 -16.18 -6.16 -2.85
C GLY A 92 -16.89 -7.50 -3.00
N LYS A 93 -17.03 -8.01 -4.24
CA LYS A 93 -17.57 -9.35 -4.49
C LYS A 93 -16.63 -10.44 -4.00
N VAL A 94 -15.33 -10.25 -4.28
CA VAL A 94 -14.27 -11.12 -3.78
C VAL A 94 -14.31 -11.14 -2.25
N LEU A 95 -14.32 -9.99 -1.58
CA LEU A 95 -14.42 -9.85 -0.12
C LEU A 95 -15.74 -10.39 0.47
N MET A 96 -16.86 -10.33 -0.25
CA MET A 96 -18.11 -10.96 0.17
C MET A 96 -17.98 -12.49 0.15
N ALA A 97 -17.42 -13.04 -0.92
CA ALA A 97 -17.05 -14.45 -0.96
C ALA A 97 -16.01 -14.80 0.11
N TYR A 98 -15.10 -13.87 0.48
CA TYR A 98 -14.20 -14.08 1.61
C TYR A 98 -14.98 -14.20 2.91
N GLY A 99 -15.90 -13.26 3.18
CA GLY A 99 -16.71 -13.20 4.40
C GLY A 99 -17.48 -14.49 4.70
N GLU A 100 -17.94 -15.18 3.66
CA GLU A 100 -18.64 -16.47 3.77
C GLU A 100 -17.72 -17.63 4.19
N TRP A 101 -16.41 -17.52 3.95
CA TRP A 101 -15.39 -18.54 4.29
C TRP A 101 -14.40 -18.09 5.38
N MET A 102 -14.65 -16.94 6.02
CA MET A 102 -13.75 -16.40 7.04
C MET A 102 -13.82 -17.21 8.34
N GLU A 103 -12.82 -18.06 8.54
CA GLU A 103 -12.41 -18.50 9.89
C GLU A 103 -11.65 -17.33 10.57
N PHE A 104 -12.41 -16.31 10.96
CA PHE A 104 -11.92 -15.33 11.95
C PHE A 104 -11.41 -16.09 13.17
N PRO A 105 -10.45 -15.53 13.93
CA PRO A 105 -9.95 -16.19 15.13
C PRO A 105 -11.11 -16.65 16.01
N ASP A 106 -11.34 -17.97 16.10
CA ASP A 106 -12.31 -18.52 17.04
C ASP A 106 -11.67 -18.44 18.42
N PHE A 107 -12.07 -17.42 19.15
CA PHE A 107 -11.53 -17.17 20.47
C PHE A 107 -11.84 -18.30 21.44
N GLU A 108 -12.92 -19.07 21.28
CA GLU A 108 -13.19 -20.21 22.16
C GLU A 108 -12.27 -21.40 21.84
N GLU A 109 -12.02 -21.66 20.56
CA GLU A 109 -11.11 -22.72 20.11
C GLU A 109 -9.67 -22.42 20.56
N LEU A 110 -9.24 -21.16 20.45
CA LEU A 110 -7.90 -20.71 20.85
C LEU A 110 -7.59 -20.85 22.34
N HIS A 111 -8.62 -20.88 23.20
CA HIS A 111 -8.43 -21.10 24.64
C HIS A 111 -8.36 -22.59 25.01
N ARG A 112 -8.81 -23.49 24.11
CA ARG A 112 -8.88 -24.94 24.38
C ARG A 112 -7.62 -25.69 23.94
N VAL A 113 -6.86 -25.11 23.01
CA VAL A 113 -5.65 -25.73 22.45
C VAL A 113 -4.41 -25.08 23.06
N GLU A 114 -3.43 -25.88 23.44
CA GLU A 114 -2.09 -25.36 23.75
C GLU A 114 -1.36 -25.13 22.43
N TRP A 115 -1.41 -23.90 21.93
CA TRP A 115 -0.78 -23.52 20.65
C TRP A 115 0.66 -22.98 20.82
N ALA A 116 1.14 -22.94 22.07
CA ALA A 116 2.34 -22.25 22.52
C ALA A 116 3.59 -23.13 22.66
N THR A 117 3.70 -24.23 21.92
CA THR A 117 4.76 -25.21 22.23
C THR A 117 6.07 -24.93 21.48
N PRO A 118 7.25 -25.22 22.08
CA PRO A 118 8.54 -25.09 21.40
C PRO A 118 8.61 -25.91 20.11
N GLU A 119 7.94 -27.06 20.05
CA GLU A 119 7.87 -27.91 18.86
C GLU A 119 7.16 -27.20 17.71
N ARG A 120 6.02 -26.54 17.99
CA ARG A 120 5.29 -25.77 16.97
C ARG A 120 6.09 -24.56 16.48
N SER A 121 6.83 -23.91 17.36
CA SER A 121 7.74 -22.81 16.98
C SER A 121 8.89 -23.32 16.08
N ALA A 122 9.46 -24.49 16.40
CA ALA A 122 10.48 -25.12 15.57
C ALA A 122 9.94 -25.52 14.19
N GLN A 123 8.72 -26.06 14.11
CA GLN A 123 8.05 -26.35 12.83
C GLN A 123 7.86 -25.08 11.98
N ASP A 124 7.40 -23.98 12.60
CA ASP A 124 7.27 -22.70 11.91
C ASP A 124 8.61 -22.20 11.34
N ALA A 125 9.71 -22.35 12.10
CA ALA A 125 11.05 -21.97 11.65
C ALA A 125 11.56 -22.85 10.49
N GLU A 126 11.26 -24.15 10.53
CA GLU A 126 11.60 -25.08 9.44
C GLU A 126 10.85 -24.73 8.14
N ILE A 127 9.59 -24.32 8.23
CA ILE A 127 8.79 -23.85 7.09
C ILE A 127 9.40 -22.58 6.49
N VAL A 128 9.84 -21.63 7.33
CA VAL A 128 10.52 -20.42 6.83
C VAL A 128 11.78 -20.78 6.06
N ALA A 129 12.63 -21.64 6.61
CA ALA A 129 13.85 -22.08 5.94
C ALA A 129 13.56 -22.81 4.61
N LEU A 130 12.54 -23.68 4.60
CA LEU A 130 12.10 -24.38 3.40
C LEU A 130 11.56 -23.39 2.33
N LEU A 131 10.77 -22.40 2.74
CA LEU A 131 10.23 -21.37 1.83
C LEU A 131 11.36 -20.55 1.20
N GLU A 132 12.38 -20.17 1.96
CA GLU A 132 13.52 -19.41 1.43
C GLU A 132 14.32 -20.22 0.43
N GLY A 133 14.64 -21.47 0.76
CA GLY A 133 15.32 -22.39 -0.16
C GLY A 133 14.51 -22.66 -1.43
N GLN A 134 13.20 -22.87 -1.29
CA GLN A 134 12.32 -23.13 -2.44
C GLN A 134 12.14 -21.91 -3.33
N ALA A 135 12.02 -20.71 -2.75
CA ALA A 135 11.92 -19.47 -3.54
C ALA A 135 13.15 -19.26 -4.42
N ASP A 136 14.35 -19.41 -3.85
CA ASP A 136 15.61 -19.30 -4.60
C ASP A 136 15.73 -20.40 -5.67
N LEU A 137 15.36 -21.63 -5.34
CA LEU A 137 15.36 -22.75 -6.29
C LEU A 137 14.40 -22.52 -7.46
N VAL A 138 13.17 -22.09 -7.21
CA VAL A 138 12.19 -21.80 -8.26
C VAL A 138 12.68 -20.66 -9.15
N LEU A 139 13.20 -19.57 -8.57
CA LEU A 139 13.76 -18.45 -9.35
C LEU A 139 14.93 -18.90 -10.22
N GLN A 140 15.83 -19.75 -9.69
CA GLN A 140 16.94 -20.33 -10.43
C GLN A 140 16.42 -21.20 -11.59
N ARG A 141 15.52 -22.14 -11.33
CA ARG A 141 14.95 -23.05 -12.36
C ARG A 141 14.21 -22.27 -13.46
N ILE A 142 13.50 -21.21 -13.09
CA ILE A 142 12.87 -20.29 -14.05
C ILE A 142 13.94 -19.59 -14.90
N SER A 143 15.01 -19.07 -14.29
CA SER A 143 16.09 -18.36 -15.00
C SER A 143 16.83 -19.25 -16.01
N GLU A 144 17.11 -20.50 -15.61
CA GLU A 144 17.75 -21.54 -16.41
C GLU A 144 16.83 -22.04 -17.53
N GLY A 145 15.53 -21.77 -17.43
CA GLY A 145 14.53 -22.21 -18.39
C GLY A 145 14.16 -23.69 -18.24
N LYS A 146 14.32 -24.30 -17.05
CA LYS A 146 14.01 -25.72 -16.83
C LYS A 146 12.54 -26.08 -17.07
N TYR A 147 11.63 -25.10 -16.94
CA TYR A 147 10.21 -25.27 -17.26
C TYR A 147 9.88 -25.04 -18.74
N TRP A 148 10.87 -24.88 -19.62
CA TRP A 148 10.63 -24.67 -21.05
C TRP A 148 11.24 -25.81 -21.86
N ASP A 149 10.40 -26.50 -22.63
CA ASP A 149 10.82 -27.43 -23.66
C ASP A 149 10.32 -26.94 -25.03
N GLY A 150 11.18 -26.90 -26.04
CA GLY A 150 10.83 -26.39 -27.38
C GLY A 150 10.24 -24.97 -27.42
N GLY A 151 10.49 -24.13 -26.41
CA GLY A 151 9.90 -22.79 -26.28
C GLY A 151 8.44 -22.76 -25.79
N GLN A 152 7.90 -23.91 -25.38
CA GLN A 152 6.62 -24.03 -24.69
C GLN A 152 6.84 -24.23 -23.19
N LEU A 153 5.93 -23.72 -22.37
CA LEU A 153 5.97 -23.86 -20.93
C LEU A 153 5.46 -25.26 -20.55
N GLU A 154 6.31 -26.06 -19.92
CA GLU A 154 6.00 -27.39 -19.40
C GLU A 154 5.35 -27.28 -18.01
N THR A 155 4.05 -27.00 -18.01
CA THR A 155 3.26 -26.80 -16.78
C THR A 155 3.31 -28.01 -15.84
N ARG A 156 3.50 -29.23 -16.35
CA ARG A 156 3.59 -30.45 -15.53
C ARG A 156 4.80 -30.42 -14.59
N LEU A 157 5.95 -29.98 -15.07
CA LEU A 157 7.16 -29.86 -14.24
C LEU A 157 6.97 -28.82 -13.14
N LEU A 158 6.35 -27.68 -13.48
CA LEU A 158 6.03 -26.63 -12.50
C LEU A 158 5.05 -27.13 -11.43
N LEU A 159 4.00 -27.84 -11.83
CA LEU A 159 3.01 -28.38 -10.89
C LEU A 159 3.60 -29.47 -9.99
N ASN A 160 4.49 -30.32 -10.52
CA ASN A 160 5.18 -31.33 -9.72
C ASN A 160 6.08 -30.67 -8.66
N ASP A 161 6.86 -29.66 -9.03
CA ASP A 161 7.71 -28.92 -8.08
C ASP A 161 6.89 -28.24 -6.97
N LEU A 162 5.70 -27.73 -7.30
CA LEU A 162 4.76 -27.19 -6.31
C LEU A 162 4.17 -28.29 -5.42
N GLY A 163 3.84 -29.45 -6.00
CA GLY A 163 3.39 -30.62 -5.24
C GLY A 163 4.43 -31.11 -4.24
N ASP A 164 5.69 -31.23 -4.67
CA ASP A 164 6.81 -31.62 -3.82
C ASP A 164 7.05 -30.61 -2.68
N PHE A 165 6.85 -29.32 -2.95
CA PHE A 165 6.93 -28.28 -1.92
C PHE A 165 5.83 -28.42 -0.87
N VAL A 166 4.57 -28.59 -1.28
CA VAL A 166 3.42 -28.79 -0.37
C VAL A 166 3.61 -30.06 0.46
N GLU A 167 4.04 -31.15 -0.17
CA GLU A 167 4.31 -32.43 0.49
C GLU A 167 5.45 -32.30 1.52
N SER A 168 6.50 -31.53 1.20
CA SER A 168 7.62 -31.26 2.13
C SER A 168 7.15 -30.52 3.38
N ILE A 169 6.26 -29.53 3.24
CA ILE A 169 5.65 -28.82 4.38
C ILE A 169 4.79 -29.78 5.20
N ALA A 170 4.01 -30.63 4.56
CA ALA A 170 3.15 -31.59 5.24
C ALA A 170 3.96 -32.60 6.10
N ARG A 171 5.16 -32.99 5.65
CA ARG A 171 6.08 -33.86 6.40
C ARG A 171 6.66 -33.19 7.66
N ILE A 172 6.76 -31.86 7.71
CA ILE A 172 7.18 -31.14 8.93
C ILE A 172 6.19 -31.39 10.07
N TYR A 173 4.89 -31.46 9.74
CA TYR A 173 3.82 -31.71 10.70
C TYR A 173 3.57 -33.19 10.96
N ASN A 174 3.76 -34.05 9.95
CA ASN A 174 3.56 -35.49 10.07
C ASN A 174 4.76 -36.27 9.48
N PRO A 175 5.90 -36.33 10.20
CA PRO A 175 7.14 -36.91 9.68
C PRO A 175 7.12 -38.43 9.54
N GLN A 176 6.16 -39.09 10.20
CA GLN A 176 6.03 -40.55 10.18
C GLN A 176 5.17 -41.06 9.02
N SER A 177 4.39 -40.18 8.38
CA SER A 177 3.55 -40.54 7.25
C SER A 177 4.34 -40.60 5.95
N GLY A 178 4.09 -41.64 5.16
CA GLY A 178 4.62 -41.77 3.80
C GLY A 178 3.93 -40.86 2.79
N GLN A 179 2.69 -40.44 3.07
CA GLN A 179 1.85 -39.59 2.20
C GLN A 179 0.96 -38.64 3.03
N PRO A 180 1.53 -37.63 3.71
CA PRO A 180 0.81 -36.80 4.69
C PRO A 180 -0.42 -36.08 4.13
N LEU A 181 -0.38 -35.65 2.86
CA LEU A 181 -1.50 -34.97 2.21
C LEU A 181 -2.68 -35.93 1.97
N LEU A 182 -2.42 -37.20 1.66
CA LEU A 182 -3.49 -38.18 1.38
C LEU A 182 -4.15 -38.68 2.67
N GLU A 183 -3.46 -38.57 3.80
CA GLU A 183 -4.02 -38.85 5.13
C GLU A 183 -4.85 -37.68 5.70
N THR A 184 -4.82 -36.52 5.03
CA THR A 184 -5.54 -35.32 5.45
C THR A 184 -7.00 -35.35 4.99
N ASN A 185 -7.91 -34.78 5.79
CA ASN A 185 -9.31 -34.61 5.41
C ASN A 185 -9.44 -33.80 4.10
N LEU A 186 -10.16 -34.34 3.13
CA LEU A 186 -10.47 -33.70 1.84
C LEU A 186 -11.11 -32.32 2.00
N GLU A 187 -11.96 -32.12 3.02
CA GLU A 187 -12.58 -30.81 3.29
C GLU A 187 -11.54 -29.74 3.61
N GLU A 188 -10.56 -30.06 4.46
CA GLU A 188 -9.50 -29.11 4.84
C GLU A 188 -8.56 -28.82 3.66
N LEU A 189 -8.28 -29.81 2.81
CA LEU A 189 -7.54 -29.62 1.57
C LEU A 189 -8.28 -28.67 0.61
N LEU A 190 -9.59 -28.85 0.43
CA LEU A 190 -10.40 -27.99 -0.45
C LEU A 190 -10.53 -26.58 0.11
N LYS A 191 -10.69 -26.42 1.43
CA LYS A 191 -10.67 -25.11 2.09
C LYS A 191 -9.33 -24.41 1.88
N ALA A 192 -8.21 -25.11 2.11
CA ALA A 192 -6.88 -24.54 1.90
C ALA A 192 -6.66 -24.15 0.43
N LEU A 193 -7.06 -24.98 -0.53
CA LEU A 193 -6.99 -24.65 -1.97
C LEU A 193 -7.81 -23.40 -2.32
N ASN A 194 -9.01 -23.28 -1.75
CA ASN A 194 -9.83 -22.08 -1.91
C ASN A 194 -9.13 -20.85 -1.32
N ARG A 195 -8.58 -20.94 -0.11
CA ARG A 195 -7.85 -19.85 0.56
C ARG A 195 -6.61 -19.42 -0.21
N VAL A 196 -5.83 -20.37 -0.73
CA VAL A 196 -4.66 -20.10 -1.60
C VAL A 196 -5.11 -19.35 -2.86
N SER A 197 -6.13 -19.86 -3.55
CA SER A 197 -6.62 -19.27 -4.79
C SER A 197 -7.05 -17.82 -4.60
N LEU A 198 -7.83 -17.57 -3.55
CA LEU A 198 -8.31 -16.24 -3.20
C LEU A 198 -7.15 -15.30 -2.84
N GLN A 199 -6.23 -15.71 -1.97
CA GLN A 199 -5.08 -14.88 -1.59
C GLN A 199 -4.16 -14.56 -2.77
N ILE A 200 -3.99 -15.48 -3.70
CA ILE A 200 -3.24 -15.21 -4.94
C ILE A 200 -3.99 -14.20 -5.81
N ILE A 201 -5.32 -14.30 -5.97
CA ILE A 201 -6.10 -13.31 -6.71
C ILE A 201 -5.90 -11.92 -6.11
N LEU A 202 -6.01 -11.79 -4.77
CA LEU A 202 -5.79 -10.52 -4.08
C LEU A 202 -4.38 -10.00 -4.31
N LEU A 203 -3.36 -10.85 -4.18
CA LEU A 203 -1.97 -10.51 -4.46
C LEU A 203 -1.79 -9.98 -5.89
N LEU A 204 -2.47 -10.57 -6.88
CA LEU A 204 -2.41 -10.16 -8.28
C LEU A 204 -3.16 -8.84 -8.53
N GLU A 205 -4.26 -8.59 -7.82
CA GLU A 205 -4.99 -7.31 -7.85
C GLU A 205 -4.22 -6.17 -7.17
N GLU A 206 -3.40 -6.49 -6.17
CA GLU A 206 -2.59 -5.55 -5.40
C GLU A 206 -1.44 -4.93 -6.19
N VAL A 207 -1.02 -5.54 -7.32
CA VAL A 207 0.15 -5.09 -8.07
C VAL A 207 -0.15 -3.76 -8.78
N PRO A 208 0.33 -2.60 -8.28
CA PRO A 208 -0.18 -1.30 -8.73
C PRO A 208 0.42 -0.85 -10.06
N LEU A 209 1.48 -1.51 -10.53
CA LEU A 209 2.30 -1.10 -11.69
C LEU A 209 2.24 -2.09 -12.85
N LEU A 210 1.71 -3.28 -12.63
CA LEU A 210 1.62 -4.35 -13.62
C LEU A 210 0.19 -4.88 -13.56
N ASP A 211 -0.52 -4.83 -14.68
CA ASP A 211 -1.82 -5.49 -14.80
C ASP A 211 -1.60 -7.01 -14.98
N VAL A 212 -0.95 -7.65 -14.00
CA VAL A 212 -0.61 -9.09 -14.02
C VAL A 212 -1.87 -9.94 -14.10
N LYS A 213 -2.99 -9.45 -13.56
CA LYS A 213 -4.29 -10.11 -13.65
C LYS A 213 -4.80 -10.30 -15.08
N ASP A 214 -4.34 -9.46 -16.01
CA ASP A 214 -4.71 -9.54 -17.43
C ASP A 214 -3.75 -10.44 -18.23
N TRP A 215 -2.72 -10.98 -17.58
CA TRP A 215 -1.73 -11.85 -18.22
C TRP A 215 -2.11 -13.32 -18.07
N ASN A 216 -1.87 -14.09 -19.13
CA ASN A 216 -1.93 -15.54 -19.03
C ASN A 216 -0.67 -16.12 -18.37
N LEU A 217 -0.75 -17.37 -17.91
CA LEU A 217 0.36 -18.04 -17.19
C LEU A 217 1.68 -18.04 -17.97
N ARG A 218 1.62 -18.18 -19.30
CA ARG A 218 2.81 -18.12 -20.17
C ARG A 218 3.46 -16.74 -20.14
N GLN A 219 2.68 -15.67 -20.26
CA GLN A 219 3.17 -14.30 -20.20
C GLN A 219 3.80 -14.00 -18.84
N VAL A 220 3.15 -14.42 -17.74
CA VAL A 220 3.71 -14.30 -16.39
C VAL A 220 5.04 -15.05 -16.32
N ALA A 221 5.09 -16.32 -16.72
CA ALA A 221 6.29 -17.14 -16.67
C ALA A 221 7.44 -16.56 -17.51
N ASP A 222 7.17 -16.09 -18.74
CA ASP A 222 8.18 -15.51 -19.63
C ASP A 222 8.73 -14.18 -19.09
N LYS A 223 7.88 -13.36 -18.47
CA LYS A 223 8.29 -12.12 -17.81
C LYS A 223 9.10 -12.40 -16.54
N VAL A 224 8.69 -13.37 -15.72
CA VAL A 224 9.43 -13.81 -14.54
C VAL A 224 10.80 -14.36 -14.96
N ARG A 225 10.85 -15.17 -16.02
CA ARG A 225 12.10 -15.67 -16.61
C ARG A 225 13.03 -14.57 -17.09
N THR A 226 12.47 -13.52 -17.66
CA THR A 226 13.27 -12.36 -18.09
C THR A 226 13.82 -11.60 -16.89
N ALA A 227 13.00 -11.42 -15.85
CA ALA A 227 13.40 -10.76 -14.61
C ALA A 227 14.43 -11.57 -13.81
N SER A 228 14.27 -12.88 -13.70
CA SER A 228 15.13 -13.76 -12.90
C SER A 228 16.53 -13.96 -13.49
N LYS A 229 16.72 -13.65 -14.78
CA LYS A 229 18.06 -13.57 -15.39
C LYS A 229 18.91 -12.43 -14.82
N VAL A 230 18.27 -11.38 -14.31
CA VAL A 230 18.93 -10.19 -13.74
C VAL A 230 19.16 -10.34 -12.24
N VAL A 231 18.25 -11.01 -11.53
CA VAL A 231 18.33 -11.24 -10.08
C VAL A 231 18.07 -12.71 -9.78
N ARG A 232 19.09 -13.39 -9.22
CA ARG A 232 19.08 -14.84 -8.97
C ARG A 232 18.75 -15.24 -7.55
N LYS A 233 18.90 -14.32 -6.59
CA LYS A 233 18.59 -14.54 -5.16
C LYS A 233 17.56 -13.55 -4.69
N TYR A 234 16.69 -13.95 -3.75
CA TYR A 234 15.71 -13.02 -3.19
C TYR A 234 16.36 -11.89 -2.36
N GLU A 235 17.45 -12.15 -1.64
CA GLU A 235 18.10 -11.14 -0.79
C GLU A 235 18.49 -9.89 -1.60
N ASP A 236 18.89 -10.08 -2.86
CA ASP A 236 19.24 -9.01 -3.80
C ASP A 236 18.03 -8.12 -4.19
N LEU A 237 16.81 -8.57 -3.87
CA LEU A 237 15.55 -7.84 -4.09
C LEU A 237 15.18 -6.94 -2.91
N GLN A 238 15.63 -7.21 -1.68
CA GLN A 238 15.22 -6.43 -0.51
C GLN A 238 15.51 -4.91 -0.62
N PRO A 239 16.67 -4.46 -1.12
CA PRO A 239 16.93 -3.02 -1.30
C PRO A 239 15.97 -2.34 -2.30
N ILE A 240 15.41 -3.12 -3.23
CA ILE A 240 14.48 -2.66 -4.27
C ILE A 240 13.04 -2.64 -3.74
N LEU A 241 12.68 -3.59 -2.88
CA LEU A 241 11.32 -3.79 -2.38
C LEU A 241 10.99 -2.95 -1.13
N ASN A 242 11.96 -2.73 -0.23
CA ASN A 242 11.77 -2.01 1.04
C ASN A 242 11.14 -0.61 0.89
N PRO A 243 11.51 0.23 -0.10
CA PRO A 243 10.94 1.57 -0.23
C PRO A 243 9.46 1.59 -0.65
N VAL A 244 8.96 0.50 -1.24
CA VAL A 244 7.64 0.46 -1.90
C VAL A 244 6.66 -0.52 -1.25
N ARG A 245 7.12 -1.33 -0.29
CA ARG A 245 6.28 -2.16 0.58
C ARG A 245 5.15 -1.35 1.26
N TYR A 246 5.41 -0.08 1.56
CA TYR A 246 4.42 0.88 2.09
C TYR A 246 3.31 1.26 1.09
N LEU A 247 3.63 1.38 -0.21
CA LEU A 247 2.65 1.67 -1.27
C LEU A 247 1.85 0.42 -1.65
N TRP A 248 2.49 -0.75 -1.55
CA TRP A 248 1.96 -2.06 -1.89
C TRP A 248 0.68 -2.41 -1.12
N GLN A 249 0.69 -2.24 0.21
CA GLN A 249 -0.39 -2.69 1.08
C GLN A 249 -1.36 -1.56 1.49
N GLY A 250 -0.93 -0.30 1.40
CA GLY A 250 -1.81 0.87 1.60
C GLY A 250 -2.87 1.04 0.49
N SER A 251 -2.66 0.42 -0.68
CA SER A 251 -3.63 0.37 -1.79
C SER A 251 -4.96 -0.29 -1.40
N LYS A 252 -4.92 -1.23 -0.44
CA LYS A 252 -6.06 -2.05 -0.01
C LYS A 252 -7.20 -1.25 0.63
N PHE A 253 -6.90 -0.16 1.34
CA PHE A 253 -7.94 0.59 2.05
C PHE A 253 -8.54 1.71 1.21
N LEU A 254 -7.79 2.33 0.30
CA LEU A 254 -8.30 3.46 -0.49
C LEU A 254 -9.40 3.04 -1.48
N LEU A 255 -9.32 1.80 -1.97
CA LEU A 255 -10.38 1.18 -2.76
C LEU A 255 -11.61 0.79 -1.92
N ALA A 256 -11.43 0.42 -0.65
CA ALA A 256 -12.54 -0.01 0.21
C ALA A 256 -13.24 1.14 0.95
N SER A 257 -12.54 2.24 1.28
CA SER A 257 -12.94 3.14 2.36
C SER A 257 -13.38 4.57 1.99
N ASN A 258 -13.50 4.93 0.70
CA ASN A 258 -14.21 6.10 0.10
C ASN A 258 -13.39 6.69 -1.09
N PRO A 259 -13.99 6.86 -2.29
CA PRO A 259 -13.29 7.36 -3.49
C PRO A 259 -12.64 8.74 -3.35
N ILE A 260 -13.13 9.61 -2.44
CA ILE A 260 -12.55 10.94 -2.19
C ILE A 260 -11.24 10.84 -1.40
N LEU A 261 -11.13 9.86 -0.48
CA LEU A 261 -9.89 9.62 0.27
C LEU A 261 -8.82 8.98 -0.63
N ALA A 262 -9.23 8.11 -1.56
CA ALA A 262 -8.37 7.56 -2.61
C ALA A 262 -7.79 8.66 -3.52
N ALA A 263 -8.65 9.55 -4.01
CA ALA A 263 -8.23 10.70 -4.81
C ALA A 263 -7.32 11.65 -4.03
N GLY A 264 -7.57 11.87 -2.74
CA GLY A 264 -6.73 12.70 -1.87
C GLY A 264 -5.34 12.12 -1.58
N TRP A 265 -5.21 10.78 -1.46
CA TRP A 265 -3.91 10.13 -1.31
C TRP A 265 -3.12 10.08 -2.63
N ILE A 266 -3.78 9.82 -3.75
CA ILE A 266 -3.16 9.82 -5.09
C ILE A 266 -2.75 11.23 -5.50
N ALA A 267 -3.55 12.25 -5.18
CA ALA A 267 -3.21 13.65 -5.42
C ALA A 267 -2.17 14.21 -4.44
N GLY A 268 -2.15 13.73 -3.18
CA GLY A 268 -1.23 14.17 -2.13
C GLY A 268 0.09 13.41 -2.05
N SER A 269 0.23 12.27 -2.74
CA SER A 269 1.49 11.54 -2.83
C SER A 269 2.35 12.13 -3.96
N ASN A 270 3.15 13.14 -3.62
CA ASN A 270 4.20 13.65 -4.51
C ASN A 270 5.10 12.51 -5.05
N LEU A 271 5.24 11.42 -4.28
CA LEU A 271 5.96 10.18 -4.63
C LEU A 271 5.36 9.37 -5.79
N VAL A 272 4.05 9.36 -6.03
CA VAL A 272 3.47 8.58 -7.15
C VAL A 272 3.64 9.33 -8.47
N ARG A 273 3.46 10.65 -8.46
CA ARG A 273 3.53 11.48 -9.68
C ARG A 273 4.96 11.69 -10.18
N GLU A 274 5.94 11.74 -9.27
CA GLU A 274 7.37 11.81 -9.60
C GLU A 274 8.04 10.43 -9.64
N GLY A 275 7.58 9.47 -8.83
CA GLY A 275 8.11 8.10 -8.78
C GLY A 275 7.69 7.24 -9.97
N ALA A 276 6.44 7.31 -10.45
CA ALA A 276 5.99 6.54 -11.61
C ALA A 276 6.80 6.84 -12.89
N LYS A 277 7.34 8.06 -13.02
CA LYS A 277 8.18 8.48 -14.14
C LYS A 277 9.66 8.06 -14.00
N LYS A 278 10.08 7.57 -12.82
CA LYS A 278 11.45 7.16 -12.49
C LYS A 278 11.60 5.66 -12.17
N LEU A 279 10.53 4.87 -12.32
CA LEU A 279 10.60 3.42 -12.09
C LEU A 279 11.33 2.74 -13.26
N GLY A 280 12.57 2.36 -13.01
CA GLY A 280 13.39 1.64 -13.98
C GLY A 280 12.97 0.17 -14.12
N LYS A 281 13.34 -0.45 -15.24
CA LYS A 281 13.10 -1.87 -15.54
C LYS A 281 13.48 -2.82 -14.39
N ARG A 282 14.59 -2.53 -13.70
CA ARG A 282 15.10 -3.32 -12.56
C ARG A 282 14.13 -3.35 -11.37
N THR A 283 13.38 -2.28 -11.13
CA THR A 283 12.38 -2.23 -10.06
C THR A 283 11.14 -3.06 -10.42
N LEU A 284 10.69 -2.98 -11.68
CA LEU A 284 9.60 -3.82 -12.20
C LEU A 284 9.94 -5.31 -12.17
N ASP A 285 11.17 -5.66 -12.58
CA ASP A 285 11.69 -7.02 -12.50
C ASP A 285 11.70 -7.52 -11.04
N GLY A 286 12.12 -6.66 -10.11
CA GLY A 286 12.10 -7.01 -8.68
C GLY A 286 10.70 -7.24 -8.11
N TYR A 287 9.69 -6.48 -8.54
CA TYR A 287 8.30 -6.74 -8.16
C TYR A 287 7.78 -8.06 -8.68
N LEU A 288 8.06 -8.37 -9.94
CA LEU A 288 7.58 -9.61 -10.53
C LEU A 288 8.18 -10.84 -9.83
N LEU A 289 9.45 -10.75 -9.41
CA LEU A 289 10.11 -11.80 -8.65
C LEU A 289 9.59 -11.89 -7.20
N SER A 290 9.19 -10.77 -6.59
CA SER A 290 8.58 -10.79 -5.26
C SER A 290 7.19 -11.41 -5.26
N VAL A 291 6.43 -11.32 -6.37
CA VAL A 291 5.15 -12.02 -6.53
C VAL A 291 5.37 -13.54 -6.43
N VAL A 292 6.42 -14.08 -7.04
CA VAL A 292 6.73 -15.53 -6.96
C VAL A 292 6.96 -15.96 -5.51
N ARG A 293 7.78 -15.23 -4.74
CA ARG A 293 7.99 -15.54 -3.31
C ARG A 293 6.71 -15.39 -2.50
N GLN A 294 5.88 -14.38 -2.78
CA GLN A 294 4.61 -14.19 -2.07
C GLN A 294 3.62 -15.32 -2.38
N VAL A 295 3.54 -15.79 -3.64
CA VAL A 295 2.73 -16.96 -4.01
C VAL A 295 3.20 -18.21 -3.26
N LEU A 296 4.51 -18.48 -3.23
CA LEU A 296 5.07 -19.59 -2.48
C LEU A 296 4.79 -19.45 -0.97
N GLY A 297 4.87 -18.24 -0.42
CA GLY A 297 4.54 -17.96 0.98
C GLY A 297 3.09 -18.23 1.30
N ILE A 298 2.15 -17.81 0.43
CA ILE A 298 0.72 -18.12 0.57
C ILE A 298 0.52 -19.63 0.58
N ILE A 299 1.10 -20.36 -0.39
CA ILE A 299 1.00 -21.83 -0.44
C ILE A 299 1.57 -22.45 0.84
N ALA A 300 2.72 -21.96 1.32
CA ALA A 300 3.38 -22.51 2.49
C ALA A 300 2.54 -22.39 3.75
N TRP A 301 2.08 -21.18 4.06
CA TRP A 301 1.33 -20.91 5.28
C TRP A 301 -0.10 -21.47 5.24
N GLU A 302 -0.72 -21.54 4.06
CA GLU A 302 -2.02 -22.20 3.92
C GLU A 302 -1.91 -23.73 4.05
N THR A 303 -0.83 -24.33 3.55
CA THR A 303 -0.54 -25.76 3.77
C THR A 303 -0.28 -26.03 5.25
N ALA A 304 0.51 -25.18 5.92
CA ALA A 304 0.75 -25.30 7.36
C ALA A 304 -0.54 -25.20 8.17
N SER A 305 -1.46 -24.32 7.75
CA SER A 305 -2.74 -24.08 8.43
C SER A 305 -3.73 -25.25 8.36
N ILE A 306 -3.48 -26.23 7.48
CA ILE A 306 -4.21 -27.51 7.47
C ILE A 306 -3.90 -28.31 8.74
N TYR A 307 -2.63 -28.31 9.16
CA TYR A 307 -2.14 -29.12 10.28
C TYR A 307 -2.10 -28.34 11.59
N ASP A 308 -1.94 -27.02 11.51
CA ASP A 308 -1.93 -26.13 12.66
C ASP A 308 -2.50 -24.75 12.30
N ARG A 309 -3.77 -24.51 12.61
CA ARG A 309 -4.48 -23.25 12.39
C ARG A 309 -3.94 -22.07 13.22
N THR A 310 -3.13 -22.36 14.23
CA THR A 310 -2.62 -21.36 15.18
C THR A 310 -1.26 -20.78 14.79
N ASN A 311 -0.62 -21.32 13.74
CA ASN A 311 0.67 -20.84 13.25
C ASN A 311 0.68 -19.33 12.99
N ARG A 312 -0.41 -18.78 12.46
CA ARG A 312 -0.54 -17.35 12.17
C ARG A 312 -0.40 -16.46 13.39
N PHE A 313 -0.75 -16.95 14.57
CA PHE A 313 -0.76 -16.17 15.80
C PHE A 313 0.60 -16.14 16.52
N ARG A 314 1.52 -17.03 16.13
CA ARG A 314 2.89 -17.08 16.64
C ARG A 314 3.84 -16.13 15.91
N ASP A 315 3.36 -15.44 14.88
CA ASP A 315 4.12 -14.45 14.13
C ASP A 315 4.29 -13.15 14.95
N PRO A 316 5.52 -12.66 15.18
CA PRO A 316 5.75 -11.37 15.84
C PRO A 316 5.06 -10.19 15.13
N GLU A 317 4.91 -10.24 13.80
CA GLU A 317 4.20 -9.20 13.04
C GLU A 317 2.70 -9.18 13.37
N TRP A 318 2.10 -10.35 13.63
CA TRP A 318 0.72 -10.46 14.10
C TRP A 318 0.57 -9.84 15.49
N VAL A 319 1.47 -10.17 16.42
CA VAL A 319 1.46 -9.63 17.79
C VAL A 319 1.54 -8.10 17.75
N TYR A 320 2.48 -7.54 16.97
CA TYR A 320 2.59 -6.10 16.78
C TYR A 320 1.29 -5.51 16.23
N GLY A 321 0.71 -6.12 15.19
CA GLY A 321 -0.52 -5.65 14.57
C GLY A 321 -1.70 -5.61 15.55
N VAL A 322 -1.91 -6.68 16.32
CA VAL A 322 -2.98 -6.76 17.34
C VAL A 322 -2.78 -5.70 18.43
N GLU A 323 -1.56 -5.51 18.91
CA GLU A 323 -1.24 -4.49 19.91
C GLU A 323 -1.40 -3.06 19.38
N LEU A 324 -1.02 -2.80 18.13
CA LEU A 324 -1.22 -1.51 17.48
C LEU A 324 -2.71 -1.19 17.37
N VAL A 325 -3.54 -2.14 16.93
CA VAL A 325 -5.00 -1.94 16.85
C VAL A 325 -5.62 -1.76 18.23
N HIS A 326 -5.15 -2.50 19.23
CA HIS A 326 -5.60 -2.30 20.61
C HIS A 326 -5.24 -0.91 21.12
N LEU A 327 -4.01 -0.44 20.91
CA LEU A 327 -3.60 0.93 21.20
C LEU A 327 -4.56 1.92 20.53
N ILE A 328 -4.78 1.80 19.23
CA ILE A 328 -5.68 2.66 18.45
C ILE A 328 -7.11 2.67 19.02
N SER A 329 -7.61 1.53 19.51
CA SER A 329 -8.95 1.44 20.11
C SER A 329 -9.07 2.11 21.48
N GLU A 330 -7.96 2.34 22.17
CA GLU A 330 -7.96 3.02 23.48
C GLU A 330 -8.00 4.54 23.33
N PHE A 331 -7.54 5.11 22.21
CA PHE A 331 -7.38 6.56 22.04
C PHE A 331 -8.36 7.15 21.03
N THR A 332 -8.71 8.43 21.20
CA THR A 332 -9.46 9.16 20.18
C THR A 332 -8.62 9.34 18.93
N LEU A 333 -9.20 9.03 17.77
CA LEU A 333 -8.44 8.96 16.53
C LEU A 333 -8.69 10.17 15.64
N GLU A 334 -7.61 10.88 15.32
CA GLU A 334 -7.61 11.87 14.26
C GLU A 334 -7.35 11.24 12.90
N ARG A 335 -7.63 11.99 11.84
CA ARG A 335 -7.41 11.54 10.46
C ARG A 335 -5.94 11.17 10.20
N GLU A 336 -5.00 11.92 10.77
CA GLU A 336 -3.57 11.65 10.61
C GLU A 336 -3.13 10.39 11.37
N SER A 337 -3.63 10.20 12.59
CA SER A 337 -3.39 8.99 13.39
C SER A 337 -3.93 7.74 12.70
N LEU A 338 -5.14 7.80 12.14
CA LEU A 338 -5.73 6.72 11.33
C LEU A 338 -4.87 6.41 10.10
N ARG A 339 -4.42 7.46 9.40
CA ARG A 339 -3.56 7.31 8.22
C ARG A 339 -2.24 6.60 8.60
N ALA A 340 -1.63 7.00 9.71
CA ALA A 340 -0.41 6.38 10.21
C ALA A 340 -0.64 4.92 10.60
N ALA A 341 -1.73 4.64 11.32
CA ALA A 341 -2.13 3.28 11.70
C ALA A 341 -2.30 2.34 10.50
N PHE A 342 -3.04 2.78 9.47
CA PHE A 342 -3.21 1.98 8.25
C PHE A 342 -1.89 1.80 7.49
N SER A 343 -0.99 2.78 7.55
CA SER A 343 0.35 2.67 6.97
C SER A 343 1.19 1.60 7.66
N GLU A 344 1.20 1.59 9.00
CA GLU A 344 1.92 0.58 9.79
C GLU A 344 1.35 -0.82 9.54
N LEU A 345 0.03 -0.99 9.66
CA LEU A 345 -0.64 -2.27 9.41
C LEU A 345 -0.46 -2.77 7.98
N GLY A 346 -0.37 -1.84 7.01
CA GLY A 346 -0.01 -2.18 5.63
C GLY A 346 1.43 -2.69 5.53
N ALA A 347 2.37 -2.13 6.27
CA ALA A 347 3.77 -2.54 6.20
C ALA A 347 4.00 -3.98 6.72
N LEU A 348 3.13 -4.51 7.59
CA LEU A 348 3.31 -5.81 8.23
C LEU A 348 3.36 -6.97 7.24
N ALA A 349 4.35 -7.85 7.41
CA ALA A 349 4.49 -9.09 6.62
C ALA A 349 3.68 -10.23 7.24
N LEU A 350 2.38 -10.02 7.40
CA LEU A 350 1.48 -11.04 7.94
C LEU A 350 1.47 -12.28 7.05
N ARG A 351 1.48 -13.46 7.68
CA ARG A 351 1.39 -14.78 7.02
C ARG A 351 0.12 -14.95 6.19
N SER A 352 -0.95 -14.26 6.57
CA SER A 352 -2.24 -14.30 5.86
C SER A 352 -2.78 -12.90 5.54
N SER A 353 -3.38 -12.78 4.36
CA SER A 353 -4.15 -11.56 4.02
C SER A 353 -5.44 -11.43 4.83
N TYR A 354 -5.99 -12.53 5.37
CA TYR A 354 -7.20 -12.52 6.22
C TYR A 354 -6.95 -11.79 7.54
N ASP A 355 -5.77 -12.01 8.11
CA ASP A 355 -5.33 -11.38 9.35
C ASP A 355 -5.26 -9.86 9.20
N ARG A 356 -4.76 -9.38 8.05
CA ARG A 356 -4.75 -7.95 7.72
C ARG A 356 -6.17 -7.36 7.64
N ILE A 357 -7.09 -8.07 6.98
CA ILE A 357 -8.50 -7.65 6.86
C ILE A 357 -9.16 -7.58 8.24
N PHE A 358 -8.89 -8.56 9.11
CA PHE A 358 -9.38 -8.55 10.49
C PHE A 358 -8.89 -7.33 11.27
N LEU A 359 -7.57 -7.06 11.26
CA LEU A 359 -6.99 -5.91 11.94
C LEU A 359 -7.57 -4.58 11.42
N TYR A 360 -7.73 -4.46 10.11
CA TYR A 360 -8.38 -3.30 9.51
C TYR A 360 -9.83 -3.12 9.93
N ARG A 361 -10.60 -4.21 10.01
CA ARG A 361 -11.99 -4.16 10.48
C ARG A 361 -12.03 -3.67 11.93
N CYS A 362 -11.14 -4.15 12.78
CA CYS A 362 -11.03 -3.68 14.16
C CYS A 362 -10.71 -2.18 14.25
N VAL A 363 -9.79 -1.65 13.42
CA VAL A 363 -9.54 -0.20 13.33
C VAL A 363 -10.77 0.56 12.87
N ALA A 364 -11.41 0.11 11.78
CA ALA A 364 -12.57 0.78 11.20
C ALA A 364 -13.78 0.82 12.13
N GLN A 365 -13.95 -0.24 12.94
CA GLN A 365 -15.01 -0.34 13.94
C GLN A 365 -14.62 0.28 15.29
N HIS A 366 -13.36 0.70 15.45
CA HIS A 366 -12.81 1.19 16.69
C HIS A 366 -12.99 0.18 17.85
N VAL A 367 -12.67 -1.09 17.58
CA VAL A 367 -12.82 -2.21 18.53
C VAL A 367 -11.46 -2.86 18.77
N SER A 368 -11.15 -3.15 20.03
CA SER A 368 -9.94 -3.89 20.41
C SER A 368 -10.02 -5.36 19.96
N PRO A 369 -8.95 -5.91 19.34
CA PRO A 369 -8.82 -7.34 19.06
C PRO A 369 -8.51 -8.17 20.31
N LYS A 370 -8.30 -7.55 21.49
CA LYS A 370 -7.98 -8.19 22.78
C LYS A 370 -6.64 -8.96 22.74
N PRO A 371 -5.51 -8.24 22.73
CA PRO A 371 -4.16 -8.84 22.62
C PRO A 371 -3.84 -9.90 23.66
N GLU A 372 -4.48 -9.84 24.84
CA GLU A 372 -4.31 -10.82 25.91
C GLU A 372 -4.62 -12.26 25.46
N ARG A 373 -5.39 -12.43 24.37
CA ARG A 373 -5.76 -13.72 23.80
C ARG A 373 -4.71 -14.31 22.86
N PHE A 374 -3.74 -13.51 22.42
CA PHE A 374 -2.79 -13.84 21.35
C PHE A 374 -1.32 -13.71 21.76
N ILE A 375 -1.04 -13.11 22.92
CA ILE A 375 0.35 -12.88 23.31
C ILE A 375 0.90 -14.06 24.06
N GLN A 376 2.01 -14.58 23.55
CA GLN A 376 2.80 -15.65 24.16
C GLN A 376 4.23 -15.17 24.30
N THR A 377 4.56 -14.66 25.47
CA THR A 377 5.89 -14.13 25.77
C THR A 377 6.98 -15.18 25.60
N ASP A 378 6.64 -16.44 25.87
CA ASP A 378 7.59 -17.55 25.94
C ASP A 378 8.09 -18.01 24.56
N LEU A 379 7.33 -17.70 23.50
CA LEU A 379 7.70 -18.04 22.12
C LEU A 379 8.51 -16.96 21.40
N MET A 380 8.60 -15.76 21.97
CA MET A 380 9.37 -14.66 21.39
C MET A 380 10.61 -14.40 22.22
N THR A 381 11.70 -14.01 21.55
CA THR A 381 12.90 -13.54 22.27
C THR A 381 12.60 -12.24 23.00
N GLU A 382 13.27 -12.02 24.14
CA GLU A 382 13.14 -10.76 24.90
C GLU A 382 13.47 -9.54 24.04
N GLU A 383 14.51 -9.64 23.20
CA GLU A 383 14.88 -8.63 22.22
C GLU A 383 13.70 -8.26 21.32
N ARG A 384 13.05 -9.26 20.71
CA ARG A 384 11.93 -9.02 19.80
C ARG A 384 10.72 -8.40 20.51
N ARG A 385 10.45 -8.82 21.75
CA ARG A 385 9.40 -8.20 22.58
C ARG A 385 9.73 -6.74 22.88
N GLY A 386 11.00 -6.44 23.17
CA GLY A 386 11.51 -5.07 23.36
C GLY A 386 11.37 -4.20 22.12
N GLU A 387 11.69 -4.73 20.94
CA GLU A 387 11.52 -4.04 19.65
C GLU A 387 10.05 -3.66 19.39
N ILE A 388 9.14 -4.62 19.59
CA ILE A 388 7.70 -4.39 19.44
C ILE A 388 7.24 -3.29 20.40
N ALA A 389 7.61 -3.40 21.68
CA ALA A 389 7.21 -2.44 22.70
C ALA A 389 7.74 -1.03 22.41
N LYS A 390 8.98 -0.92 21.96
CA LYS A 390 9.61 0.34 21.54
C LYS A 390 8.89 0.94 20.34
N ALA A 391 8.66 0.16 19.28
CA ALA A 391 7.99 0.65 18.07
C ALA A 391 6.56 1.13 18.34
N LEU A 392 5.80 0.41 19.18
CA LEU A 392 4.46 0.83 19.59
C LEU A 392 4.48 2.12 20.43
N ASN A 393 5.47 2.27 21.31
CA ASN A 393 5.62 3.48 22.11
C ASN A 393 6.02 4.69 21.26
N GLU A 394 6.91 4.50 20.28
CA GLU A 394 7.26 5.53 19.30
C GLU A 394 6.04 5.96 18.49
N PHE A 395 5.22 5.01 18.02
CA PHE A 395 3.96 5.29 17.34
C PHE A 395 3.01 6.11 18.22
N CYS A 396 2.79 5.67 19.47
CA CYS A 396 1.94 6.34 20.44
C CYS A 396 2.38 7.80 20.67
N CYS A 397 3.68 8.03 20.92
CA CYS A 397 4.24 9.35 21.17
C CYS A 397 4.18 10.29 19.96
N LYS A 398 4.23 9.75 18.74
CA LYS A 398 4.33 10.52 17.50
C LYS A 398 2.98 10.83 16.88
N HIS A 399 2.01 9.92 17.02
CA HIS A 399 0.76 9.96 16.23
C HIS A 399 -0.51 10.11 17.08
N LEU A 400 -0.44 10.02 18.40
CA LEU A 400 -1.60 10.18 19.29
C LEU A 400 -1.45 11.42 20.15
N GLU A 401 -2.45 12.32 20.15
CA GLU A 401 -2.39 13.59 20.91
C GLU A 401 -2.21 13.36 22.42
N GLU A 402 -2.85 12.33 22.98
CA GLU A 402 -2.71 11.94 24.39
C GLU A 402 -1.52 11.01 24.66
N GLY A 403 -0.61 10.85 23.69
CA GLY A 403 0.53 9.92 23.74
C GLY A 403 1.55 10.20 24.85
N ARG A 404 1.41 11.31 25.58
CA ARG A 404 2.25 11.69 26.74
C ARG A 404 1.46 11.91 28.04
N GLY A 405 0.21 11.47 28.09
CA GLY A 405 -0.66 11.62 29.26
C GLY A 405 -0.75 10.38 30.15
N LYS A 406 -1.46 10.51 31.28
CA LYS A 406 -1.72 9.41 32.24
C LYS A 406 -2.30 8.15 31.60
N LYS A 407 -3.09 8.33 30.53
CA LYS A 407 -3.68 7.23 29.76
C LYS A 407 -2.63 6.46 28.97
N ALA A 408 -1.69 7.15 28.32
CA ALA A 408 -0.53 6.52 27.68
C ALA A 408 0.36 5.80 28.70
N ASP A 409 0.56 6.35 29.90
CA ASP A 409 1.33 5.68 30.96
C ASP A 409 0.64 4.42 31.51
N LYS A 410 -0.70 4.44 31.58
CA LYS A 410 -1.48 3.24 31.90
C LYS A 410 -1.30 2.19 30.80
N TRP A 411 -1.47 2.58 29.53
CA TRP A 411 -1.29 1.69 28.39
C TRP A 411 0.13 1.10 28.32
N ARG A 412 1.20 1.90 28.53
CA ARG A 412 2.60 1.40 28.56
C ARG A 412 2.81 0.33 29.63
N ARG A 413 2.22 0.51 30.81
CA ARG A 413 2.29 -0.50 31.89
C ARG A 413 1.50 -1.77 31.57
N GLU A 414 0.40 -1.65 30.83
CA GLU A 414 -0.36 -2.81 30.35
C GLU A 414 0.39 -3.55 29.24
N LEU A 415 0.94 -2.82 28.28
CA LEU A 415 1.81 -3.36 27.23
C LEU A 415 3.03 -4.08 27.81
N GLY A 416 3.75 -3.43 28.74
CA GLY A 416 4.91 -4.02 29.41
C GLY A 416 4.57 -5.30 30.18
N ARG A 417 3.38 -5.36 30.80
CA ARG A 417 2.88 -6.59 31.43
C ARG A 417 2.58 -7.68 30.41
N ARG A 418 1.90 -7.36 29.30
CA ARG A 418 1.56 -8.35 28.26
C ARG A 418 2.80 -8.90 27.55
N LEU A 419 3.75 -8.04 27.20
CA LEU A 419 4.99 -8.42 26.51
C LEU A 419 6.10 -8.87 27.46
N ALA A 420 5.90 -8.82 28.78
CA ALA A 420 6.93 -9.07 29.78
C ALA A 420 8.23 -8.28 29.49
N VAL A 421 8.08 -6.96 29.28
CA VAL A 421 9.17 -6.01 29.04
C VAL A 421 9.04 -4.84 30.02
N ASP A 422 10.17 -4.37 30.56
CA ASP A 422 10.16 -3.17 31.38
C ASP A 422 9.99 -1.91 30.50
N MET A 423 8.81 -1.30 30.62
CA MET A 423 8.45 -0.04 29.96
C MET A 423 8.56 1.11 30.97
N THR A 424 9.73 1.28 31.58
CA THR A 424 9.98 2.44 32.44
C THR A 424 10.06 3.71 31.60
N VAL A 425 9.29 4.72 32.01
CA VAL A 425 9.26 6.05 31.38
C VAL A 425 10.66 6.64 31.47
N GLN A 426 11.35 6.83 30.33
CA GLN A 426 12.43 7.81 30.30
C GLN A 426 11.78 9.17 30.51
N GLU A 427 11.85 9.69 31.74
CA GLU A 427 11.73 11.12 32.00
C GLU A 427 12.81 11.80 31.15
N GLY A 428 12.40 12.37 30.01
CA GLY A 428 13.26 13.28 29.26
C GLY A 428 13.71 14.42 30.17
N PRO A 429 14.91 14.98 29.97
CA PRO A 429 15.49 15.94 30.88
C PRO A 429 14.53 17.13 31.06
N ASN A 430 14.30 17.45 32.32
CA ASN A 430 13.53 18.59 32.77
C ASN A 430 14.27 19.87 32.32
N GLU A 431 14.02 20.34 31.10
CA GLU A 431 14.45 21.67 30.68
C GLU A 431 13.55 22.70 31.35
N LYS A 432 14.10 23.29 32.41
CA LYS A 432 13.64 24.56 33.00
C LYS A 432 13.94 25.73 32.08
#